data_AF-A0A9E7ESG4-F1
#
_entry.id   AF-A0A9E7ESG4-F1
#
_cell.length_a   1.000
_cell.length_b   1.000
_cell.length_c   1.000
_cell.angle_alpha   90.00
_cell.angle_beta   90.00
_cell.angle_gamma   90.00
#
_symmetry.space_group_name_H-M   'P 1'
#
loop_
_entity.id
_entity.type
_entity.pdbx_description
1 polymer ?
#
loop_
_entity_poly.entity_id
_entity_poly.type
_entity_poly.pdbx_seq_one_letter_code
_entity_poly.pdbx_strand_id
1 'polypeptide(L)'
;MAHFFRHHHHGEEHGSSAGGRSSPRTVRVYTKADPNYALSIRDGDVILAPNDPNDPYQHWYKDLRHSTRVKDEEGFPSFALVNSVTGEAIKHSLGAQNQVRLVPYNPDYLDESVLWSESNDTGKGYRCIRMVNNIRLNFDAFHGDKDHGGVRDGTTVVLWEWLKGDNQRWKIEPQSSDPPPPTNYVGGRPPQRTVRIFTKAGPDYSLTVRDGRVVLAPTDPHDDHQARLTHAKYGTEVKDEEGFPSFALVNKVTGEAIKHAIGAKNPIRLVPYNPEYLDESVLWSESNDTGEGFRCIRMVNNIRLNFDAFHGDKDHGGVRDGTTVVLWEWLKGDNQRWKIAPHCK
;
A
#
# COMPACT_ATOMS: atom_id res chain seq x y z
N MET A 1 -55.48 -20.19 46.58
CA MET A 1 -55.41 -20.99 45.33
C MET A 1 -54.96 -20.05 44.23
N ALA A 2 -53.70 -20.17 43.82
CA ALA A 2 -53.29 -20.75 42.52
C ALA A 2 -53.55 -19.75 41.37
N HIS A 3 -52.55 -19.00 40.89
CA HIS A 3 -51.41 -19.35 40.04
C HIS A 3 -51.67 -19.14 38.52
N PHE A 4 -50.67 -18.55 37.87
CA PHE A 4 -50.27 -18.57 36.44
C PHE A 4 -50.58 -17.37 35.50
N PHE A 5 -49.49 -16.64 35.19
CA PHE A 5 -48.92 -16.18 33.90
C PHE A 5 -49.83 -16.21 32.64
N ARG A 6 -49.76 -15.28 31.68
CA ARG A 6 -48.57 -14.84 30.90
C ARG A 6 -48.97 -13.76 29.88
N HIS A 7 -47.96 -13.03 29.41
CA HIS A 7 -47.82 -12.30 28.15
C HIS A 7 -48.62 -11.02 27.90
N HIS A 8 -47.93 -9.88 27.92
CA HIS A 8 -48.23 -8.75 27.04
C HIS A 8 -47.07 -8.50 26.10
N HIS A 9 -47.41 -8.49 24.82
CA HIS A 9 -46.58 -8.11 23.69
C HIS A 9 -46.22 -6.63 23.81
N HIS A 10 -44.94 -6.29 23.80
CA HIS A 10 -44.48 -4.93 23.50
C HIS A 10 -44.36 -4.80 21.99
N GLY A 11 -45.22 -3.97 21.40
CA GLY A 11 -45.06 -3.43 20.07
C GLY A 11 -43.95 -2.39 20.05
N GLU A 12 -43.10 -2.51 19.03
CA GLU A 12 -42.16 -1.48 18.57
C GLU A 12 -42.95 -0.25 18.11
N GLU A 13 -42.45 0.96 18.45
CA GLU A 13 -42.23 2.02 17.47
C GLU A 13 -41.45 3.20 18.09
N HIS A 14 -40.35 3.51 17.40
CA HIS A 14 -39.67 4.80 17.24
C HIS A 14 -39.20 5.59 18.46
N GLY A 15 -37.92 5.34 18.78
CA GLY A 15 -37.09 6.23 19.58
C GLY A 15 -36.74 7.55 18.88
N SER A 16 -36.70 8.60 19.68
CA SER A 16 -35.93 9.82 19.43
C SER A 16 -35.03 10.05 20.63
N SER A 17 -33.72 10.05 20.43
CA SER A 17 -32.79 11.06 21.00
C SER A 17 -31.32 10.68 20.79
N ALA A 18 -30.64 11.53 20.03
CA ALA A 18 -29.26 11.99 20.25
C ALA A 18 -28.14 10.92 20.38
N GLY A 19 -27.69 10.42 19.22
CA GLY A 19 -26.37 9.77 19.09
C GLY A 19 -25.24 10.79 19.13
N GLY A 20 -24.86 11.23 20.33
CA GLY A 20 -23.71 12.10 20.57
C GLY A 20 -22.59 11.34 21.29
N ARG A 21 -21.75 10.65 20.53
CA ARG A 21 -20.35 10.30 20.85
C ARG A 21 -19.76 9.69 19.58
N SER A 22 -18.96 10.48 18.86
CA SER A 22 -18.11 9.94 17.78
C SER A 22 -17.29 8.80 18.39
N SER A 23 -17.51 7.59 17.92
CA SER A 23 -16.57 6.51 18.19
C SER A 23 -15.19 6.97 17.69
N PRO A 24 -14.13 6.87 18.50
CA PRO A 24 -12.79 7.26 18.08
C PRO A 24 -12.46 6.51 16.79
N ARG A 25 -12.07 7.28 15.77
CA ARG A 25 -11.86 6.76 14.42
C ARG A 25 -10.58 5.93 14.35
N THR A 26 -9.60 6.23 15.20
CA THR A 26 -8.30 5.57 15.25
C THR A 26 -8.04 4.93 16.62
N VAL A 27 -7.09 3.99 16.62
CA VAL A 27 -6.63 3.25 17.79
C VAL A 27 -5.14 3.49 18.00
N ARG A 28 -4.75 3.42 19.27
CA ARG A 28 -3.38 3.25 19.71
C ARG A 28 -3.05 1.78 19.81
N VAL A 29 -1.85 1.39 19.40
CA VAL A 29 -1.32 0.05 19.63
C VAL A 29 -0.06 0.15 20.50
N TYR A 30 0.02 -0.62 21.59
CA TYR A 30 1.19 -0.61 22.48
C TYR A 30 1.40 -1.96 23.16
N THR A 31 2.62 -2.21 23.61
CA THR A 31 3.02 -3.46 24.27
C THR A 31 3.00 -3.31 25.80
N LYS A 32 2.82 -4.42 26.51
CA LYS A 32 2.83 -4.48 27.98
C LYS A 32 4.22 -4.21 28.56
N ALA A 33 5.27 -4.49 27.78
CA ALA A 33 6.64 -4.24 28.22
C ALA A 33 6.87 -2.78 28.62
N ASP A 34 6.31 -1.82 27.88
CA ASP A 34 6.26 -0.42 28.28
C ASP A 34 5.09 0.34 27.61
N PRO A 35 4.01 0.63 28.34
CA PRO A 35 2.88 1.42 27.85
C PRO A 35 3.19 2.91 27.62
N ASN A 36 4.41 3.39 27.84
CA ASN A 36 4.82 4.75 27.46
C ASN A 36 5.28 4.86 26.01
N TYR A 37 5.33 3.73 25.28
CA TYR A 37 5.61 3.70 23.86
C TYR A 37 4.35 3.29 23.07
N ALA A 38 4.26 3.73 21.83
CA ALA A 38 3.18 3.39 20.92
C ALA A 38 3.75 2.97 19.56
N LEU A 39 3.00 2.11 18.88
CA LEU A 39 3.30 1.69 17.52
C LEU A 39 3.24 2.90 16.59
N SER A 40 4.31 3.14 15.84
CA SER A 40 4.43 4.23 14.87
C SER A 40 5.06 3.75 13.58
N ILE A 41 5.07 4.62 12.56
CA ILE A 41 5.87 4.46 11.36
C ILE A 41 6.99 5.51 11.40
N ARG A 42 8.23 5.07 11.22
CA ARG A 42 9.38 5.94 11.02
C ARG A 42 10.31 5.30 9.99
N ASP A 43 10.76 6.08 9.01
CA ASP A 43 11.67 5.64 7.95
C ASP A 43 11.18 4.39 7.15
N GLY A 44 9.86 4.24 7.01
CA GLY A 44 9.24 3.10 6.32
C GLY A 44 9.14 1.82 7.15
N ASP A 45 9.50 1.89 8.43
CA ASP A 45 9.49 0.77 9.35
C ASP A 45 8.41 0.92 10.44
N VAL A 46 7.86 -0.22 10.87
CA VAL A 46 6.99 -0.30 12.05
C VAL A 46 7.86 -0.39 13.31
N ILE A 47 7.73 0.61 14.17
CA ILE A 47 8.53 0.74 15.40
C ILE A 47 7.65 1.08 16.61
N LEU A 48 8.23 0.99 17.80
CA LEU A 48 7.74 1.64 19.01
C LEU A 48 8.48 2.97 19.20
N ALA A 49 7.71 4.06 19.33
CA ALA A 49 8.20 5.41 19.64
C ALA A 49 7.56 5.90 20.94
N PRO A 50 8.16 6.88 21.64
CA PRO A 50 7.53 7.50 22.80
C PRO A 50 6.11 7.95 22.47
N ASN A 51 5.16 7.62 23.34
CA ASN A 51 3.75 7.89 23.10
C ASN A 51 3.50 9.40 23.04
N ASP A 52 3.14 9.86 21.85
CA ASP A 52 2.68 11.21 21.57
C ASP A 52 1.31 11.11 20.91
N PRO A 53 0.21 11.40 21.64
CA PRO A 53 -1.13 11.38 21.07
C PRO A 53 -1.34 12.35 19.90
N ASN A 54 -0.45 13.34 19.71
CA ASN A 54 -0.50 14.28 18.59
C ASN A 54 0.31 13.80 17.38
N ASP A 55 1.15 12.77 17.52
CA ASP A 55 1.88 12.17 16.41
C ASP A 55 0.89 11.34 15.57
N PRO A 56 0.54 11.78 14.35
CA PRO A 56 -0.47 11.10 13.55
C PRO A 56 0.05 9.75 13.02
N TYR A 57 1.37 9.51 12.99
CA TYR A 57 1.93 8.21 12.64
C TYR A 57 1.70 7.16 13.74
N GLN A 58 1.33 7.56 14.95
CA GLN A 58 0.94 6.65 16.05
C GLN A 58 -0.54 6.25 16.03
N HIS A 59 -1.31 6.75 15.03
CA HIS A 59 -2.74 6.53 14.93
C HIS A 59 -3.03 5.49 13.85
N TRP A 60 -3.74 4.43 14.23
CA TRP A 60 -4.04 3.30 13.35
C TRP A 60 -5.55 3.10 13.19
N TYR A 61 -6.00 2.61 12.05
CA TYR A 61 -7.32 2.04 11.87
C TYR A 61 -7.24 0.54 12.09
N LYS A 62 -8.15 -0.01 12.90
CA LYS A 62 -8.38 -1.45 12.99
C LYS A 62 -9.53 -1.80 12.04
N ASP A 63 -9.19 -2.19 10.82
CA ASP A 63 -10.20 -2.52 9.80
C ASP A 63 -10.71 -3.96 10.00
N LEU A 64 -12.03 -4.09 10.16
CA LEU A 64 -12.73 -5.35 10.44
C LEU A 64 -13.52 -5.90 9.25
N ARG A 65 -13.40 -5.34 8.03
CA ARG A 65 -14.22 -5.74 6.86
C ARG A 65 -14.16 -7.24 6.51
N HIS A 66 -13.06 -7.92 6.83
CA HIS A 66 -12.89 -9.34 6.57
C HIS A 66 -13.11 -10.24 7.78
N SER A 67 -13.37 -9.66 8.96
CA SER A 67 -13.43 -10.36 10.27
C SER A 67 -14.48 -11.47 10.37
N THR A 68 -15.57 -11.37 9.61
CA THR A 68 -16.65 -12.36 9.57
C THR A 68 -16.34 -13.53 8.62
N ARG A 69 -15.45 -13.32 7.64
CA ARG A 69 -15.10 -14.28 6.60
C ARG A 69 -13.79 -15.00 6.88
N VAL A 70 -12.82 -14.31 7.47
CA VAL A 70 -11.49 -14.85 7.77
C VAL A 70 -11.30 -14.89 9.28
N LYS A 71 -10.91 -16.07 9.75
CA LYS A 71 -10.61 -16.35 11.15
C LYS A 71 -9.28 -17.09 11.21
N ASP A 72 -8.59 -16.97 12.34
CA ASP A 72 -7.39 -17.76 12.56
C ASP A 72 -7.71 -19.24 12.89
N GLU A 73 -6.67 -20.06 13.05
CA GLU A 73 -6.78 -21.51 13.33
C GLU A 73 -7.61 -21.82 14.59
N GLU A 74 -7.65 -20.91 15.57
CA GLU A 74 -8.46 -21.05 16.78
C GLU A 74 -9.85 -20.40 16.67
N GLY A 75 -10.19 -19.81 15.51
CA GLY A 75 -11.49 -19.22 15.21
C GLY A 75 -11.63 -17.74 15.60
N PHE A 76 -10.55 -17.04 15.93
CA PHE A 76 -10.59 -15.61 16.23
C PHE A 76 -10.72 -14.78 14.95
N PRO A 77 -11.56 -13.72 14.95
CA PRO A 77 -11.79 -12.89 13.77
C PRO A 77 -10.54 -12.12 13.34
N SER A 78 -10.38 -11.97 12.03
CA SER A 78 -9.28 -11.21 11.44
C SER A 78 -9.50 -9.69 11.50
N PHE A 79 -8.41 -8.92 11.43
CA PHE A 79 -8.41 -7.47 11.19
C PHE A 79 -7.15 -7.03 10.46
N ALA A 80 -7.18 -5.88 9.81
CA ALA A 80 -5.98 -5.18 9.34
C ALA A 80 -5.66 -4.00 10.27
N LEU A 81 -4.37 -3.74 10.51
CA LEU A 81 -3.90 -2.51 11.15
C LEU A 81 -3.34 -1.59 10.08
N VAL A 82 -4.02 -0.47 9.85
CA VAL A 82 -3.74 0.46 8.76
C VAL A 82 -3.34 1.80 9.35
N ASN A 83 -2.18 2.33 8.99
CA ASN A 83 -1.78 3.63 9.52
C ASN A 83 -2.68 4.75 8.98
N SER A 84 -3.08 5.68 9.83
CA SER A 84 -4.04 6.71 9.47
C SER A 84 -3.48 7.79 8.53
N VAL A 85 -2.15 7.96 8.51
CA VAL A 85 -1.44 8.92 7.67
C VAL A 85 -1.01 8.28 6.36
N THR A 86 -0.36 7.11 6.44
CA THR A 86 0.22 6.50 5.24
C THR A 86 -0.77 5.66 4.45
N GLY A 87 -1.85 5.19 5.08
CA GLY A 87 -2.79 4.25 4.46
C GLY A 87 -2.20 2.85 4.24
N GLU A 88 -1.04 2.56 4.81
CA GLU A 88 -0.39 1.25 4.70
C GLU A 88 -0.85 0.32 5.81
N ALA A 89 -1.07 -0.95 5.46
CA ALA A 89 -1.31 -2.01 6.40
C ALA A 89 -0.02 -2.71 6.81
N ILE A 90 0.03 -3.15 8.06
CA ILE A 90 1.12 -4.03 8.52
C ILE A 90 0.95 -5.41 7.88
N LYS A 91 1.97 -5.86 7.17
CA LYS A 91 2.04 -7.13 6.46
C LYS A 91 2.96 -8.11 7.18
N HIS A 92 2.62 -9.38 7.05
CA HIS A 92 3.47 -10.51 7.41
C HIS A 92 4.84 -10.47 6.72
N SER A 93 5.81 -11.10 7.37
CA SER A 93 7.16 -11.33 6.86
C SER A 93 7.44 -12.82 6.66
N LEU A 94 8.62 -13.15 6.13
CA LEU A 94 8.94 -14.48 5.61
C LEU A 94 9.16 -15.55 6.70
N GLY A 95 9.18 -15.18 7.98
CA GLY A 95 9.34 -16.10 9.10
C GLY A 95 9.66 -15.39 10.41
N ALA A 96 9.94 -16.15 11.47
CA ALA A 96 10.39 -15.64 12.75
C ALA A 96 11.60 -14.71 12.60
N GLN A 97 11.78 -13.81 13.57
CA GLN A 97 12.85 -12.83 13.69
C GLN A 97 12.89 -11.74 12.60
N ASN A 98 12.01 -11.83 11.59
CA ASN A 98 11.94 -10.84 10.53
C ASN A 98 11.00 -9.70 10.95
N GLN A 99 11.44 -8.47 10.71
CA GLN A 99 10.63 -7.27 10.91
C GLN A 99 9.36 -7.33 10.07
N VAL A 100 8.23 -6.91 10.64
CA VAL A 100 6.98 -6.77 9.88
C VAL A 100 7.14 -5.70 8.81
N ARG A 101 6.39 -5.82 7.71
CA ARG A 101 6.49 -4.88 6.57
C ARG A 101 5.27 -3.98 6.51
N LEU A 102 5.39 -2.87 5.79
CA LEU A 102 4.26 -2.04 5.40
C LEU A 102 3.97 -2.24 3.91
N VAL A 103 2.68 -2.30 3.56
CA VAL A 103 2.22 -2.25 2.17
C VAL A 103 0.96 -1.41 2.05
N PRO A 104 0.71 -0.76 0.91
CA PRO A 104 -0.56 -0.05 0.68
C PRO A 104 -1.76 -0.96 0.95
N TYR A 105 -2.73 -0.46 1.73
CA TYR A 105 -3.93 -1.22 2.06
C TYR A 105 -5.02 -1.02 1.01
N ASN A 106 -5.48 -2.12 0.40
CA ASN A 106 -6.67 -2.12 -0.44
C ASN A 106 -7.79 -2.90 0.28
N PRO A 107 -8.82 -2.22 0.82
CA PRO A 107 -9.88 -2.89 1.55
C PRO A 107 -10.85 -3.71 0.68
N ASP A 108 -10.82 -3.53 -0.65
CA ASP A 108 -11.68 -4.24 -1.59
C ASP A 108 -11.04 -5.56 -2.06
N TYR A 109 -9.76 -5.77 -1.74
CA TYR A 109 -9.01 -6.99 -2.05
C TYR A 109 -8.66 -7.75 -0.76
N LEU A 110 -9.08 -9.01 -0.68
CA LEU A 110 -8.73 -9.88 0.44
C LEU A 110 -7.28 -10.36 0.31
N ASP A 111 -6.35 -9.65 0.95
CA ASP A 111 -4.96 -10.09 1.15
C ASP A 111 -4.80 -10.62 2.58
N GLU A 112 -4.79 -11.95 2.76
CA GLU A 112 -4.57 -12.56 4.09
C GLU A 112 -3.23 -12.19 4.71
N SER A 113 -2.23 -11.79 3.91
CA SER A 113 -0.91 -11.45 4.43
C SER A 113 -0.85 -10.11 5.16
N VAL A 114 -1.92 -9.31 5.14
CA VAL A 114 -2.07 -8.10 5.98
C VAL A 114 -3.08 -8.29 7.11
N LEU A 115 -3.61 -9.50 7.26
CA LEU A 115 -4.62 -9.82 8.26
C LEU A 115 -3.99 -10.44 9.50
N TRP A 116 -4.40 -9.93 10.65
CA TRP A 116 -3.97 -10.33 11.98
C TRP A 116 -5.18 -10.76 12.81
N SER A 117 -4.95 -11.50 13.89
CA SER A 117 -5.97 -11.81 14.89
C SER A 117 -5.46 -11.51 16.29
N GLU A 118 -6.39 -11.29 17.22
CA GLU A 118 -6.11 -11.13 18.63
C GLU A 118 -6.46 -12.43 19.35
N SER A 119 -5.53 -12.97 20.14
CA SER A 119 -5.78 -14.15 20.97
C SER A 119 -6.78 -13.89 22.10
N ASN A 120 -7.06 -14.91 22.90
CA ASN A 120 -7.60 -14.73 24.25
C ASN A 120 -6.80 -13.71 25.06
N ASP A 121 -7.47 -13.07 26.02
CA ASP A 121 -6.85 -12.16 26.99
C ASP A 121 -5.77 -12.91 27.81
N THR A 122 -4.56 -12.38 27.78
CA THR A 122 -3.39 -12.89 28.50
C THR A 122 -3.22 -12.26 29.89
N GLY A 123 -4.16 -11.40 30.28
CA GLY A 123 -4.25 -10.69 31.54
C GLY A 123 -4.37 -9.18 31.35
N LYS A 124 -5.31 -8.54 32.07
CA LYS A 124 -5.52 -7.08 32.10
C LYS A 124 -5.84 -6.47 30.72
N GLY A 125 -6.49 -7.22 29.83
CA GLY A 125 -6.88 -6.75 28.51
C GLY A 125 -5.78 -6.83 27.46
N TYR A 126 -4.60 -7.40 27.79
CA TYR A 126 -3.52 -7.59 26.82
C TYR A 126 -3.70 -8.89 26.05
N ARG A 127 -3.48 -8.85 24.73
CA ARG A 127 -3.64 -10.00 23.84
C ARG A 127 -2.38 -10.20 22.99
N CYS A 128 -2.20 -11.39 22.46
CA CYS A 128 -1.23 -11.64 21.40
C CYS A 128 -1.83 -11.17 20.07
N ILE A 129 -1.08 -10.38 19.28
CA ILE A 129 -1.45 -10.03 17.90
C ILE A 129 -0.67 -10.96 16.97
N ARG A 130 -1.37 -11.87 16.29
CA ARG A 130 -0.76 -12.98 15.54
C ARG A 130 -1.21 -13.03 14.09
N MET A 131 -0.40 -13.65 13.25
CA MET A 131 -0.74 -13.81 11.83
C MET A 131 -2.01 -14.66 11.71
N VAL A 132 -2.98 -14.21 10.90
CA VAL A 132 -4.26 -14.94 10.79
C VAL A 132 -4.09 -16.33 10.18
N ASN A 133 -3.12 -16.50 9.27
CA ASN A 133 -2.87 -17.74 8.55
C ASN A 133 -1.80 -18.64 9.20
N ASN A 134 -1.13 -18.18 10.26
CA ASN A 134 -0.10 -18.92 10.97
C ASN A 134 0.06 -18.42 12.41
N ILE A 135 -0.77 -18.94 13.31
CA ILE A 135 -0.83 -18.49 14.71
C ILE A 135 0.44 -18.78 15.53
N ARG A 136 1.42 -19.50 14.96
CA ARG A 136 2.72 -19.75 15.60
C ARG A 136 3.59 -18.50 15.65
N LEU A 137 3.33 -17.51 14.79
CA LEU A 137 4.09 -16.26 14.73
C LEU A 137 3.22 -15.06 15.11
N ASN A 138 3.80 -14.17 15.92
CA ASN A 138 3.11 -13.03 16.49
C ASN A 138 4.00 -11.78 16.54
N PHE A 139 3.39 -10.63 16.79
CA PHE A 139 4.10 -9.39 17.06
C PHE A 139 4.98 -9.51 18.30
N ASP A 140 6.24 -9.19 18.12
CA ASP A 140 7.23 -9.08 19.18
C ASP A 140 7.92 -7.72 19.08
N ALA A 141 7.94 -6.96 20.18
CA ALA A 141 8.82 -5.80 20.29
C ALA A 141 10.24 -6.30 20.49
N PHE A 142 11.06 -6.23 19.42
CA PHE A 142 12.34 -6.92 19.33
C PHE A 142 13.31 -6.44 20.41
N HIS A 143 13.81 -7.36 21.24
CA HIS A 143 14.65 -7.05 22.41
C HIS A 143 13.99 -6.03 23.37
N GLY A 144 12.66 -5.93 23.35
CA GLY A 144 11.87 -5.04 24.19
C GLY A 144 11.59 -5.60 25.59
N ASP A 145 12.04 -6.81 25.89
CA ASP A 145 11.97 -7.39 27.23
C ASP A 145 13.09 -6.83 28.14
N LYS A 146 12.93 -7.05 29.45
CA LYS A 146 13.82 -6.46 30.47
C LYS A 146 15.25 -6.99 30.40
N ASP A 147 15.46 -8.21 29.93
CA ASP A 147 16.78 -8.83 29.87
C ASP A 147 17.63 -8.21 28.74
N HIS A 148 16.98 -7.58 27.76
CA HIS A 148 17.62 -6.90 26.63
C HIS A 148 17.49 -5.37 26.66
N GLY A 149 17.21 -4.81 27.84
CA GLY A 149 17.18 -3.36 28.08
C GLY A 149 15.80 -2.70 27.90
N GLY A 150 14.76 -3.48 27.63
CA GLY A 150 13.40 -3.00 27.52
C GLY A 150 13.10 -2.28 26.19
N VAL A 151 11.84 -1.88 26.06
CA VAL A 151 11.37 -1.03 24.95
C VAL A 151 12.07 0.33 25.02
N ARG A 152 12.49 0.81 23.86
CA ARG A 152 13.13 2.11 23.65
C ARG A 152 12.67 2.72 22.34
N ASP A 153 12.94 4.00 22.14
CA ASP A 153 12.59 4.67 20.89
C ASP A 153 13.27 3.96 19.71
N GLY A 154 12.48 3.56 18.71
CA GLY A 154 12.94 2.80 17.56
C GLY A 154 13.01 1.29 17.75
N THR A 155 12.51 0.74 18.86
CA THR A 155 12.33 -0.72 19.00
C THR A 155 11.46 -1.22 17.85
N THR A 156 12.01 -2.08 17.00
CA THR A 156 11.31 -2.62 15.82
C THR A 156 10.30 -3.69 16.23
N VAL A 157 9.27 -3.88 15.40
CA VAL A 157 8.32 -4.97 15.56
C VAL A 157 8.67 -6.10 14.60
N VAL A 158 8.89 -7.29 15.15
CA VAL A 158 9.24 -8.49 14.37
C VAL A 158 8.18 -9.58 14.55
N LEU A 159 8.22 -10.58 13.67
CA LEU A 159 7.53 -11.85 13.92
C LEU A 159 8.34 -12.71 14.88
N TRP A 160 7.72 -13.33 15.88
CA TRP A 160 8.40 -14.30 16.74
C TRP A 160 7.46 -15.41 17.20
N GLU A 161 8.00 -16.53 17.67
CA GLU A 161 7.21 -17.54 18.37
C GLU A 161 6.63 -16.99 19.68
N TRP A 162 5.50 -17.54 20.12
CA TRP A 162 4.89 -17.14 21.37
C TRP A 162 5.70 -17.64 22.57
N LEU A 163 6.51 -16.75 23.16
CA LEU A 163 7.33 -16.98 24.35
C LEU A 163 6.68 -16.44 25.62
N LYS A 164 5.47 -15.86 25.52
CA LYS A 164 4.74 -15.31 26.68
C LYS A 164 5.53 -14.19 27.36
N GLY A 165 6.34 -13.45 26.63
CA GLY A 165 7.03 -12.24 27.11
C GLY A 165 6.08 -11.04 27.17
N ASP A 166 6.36 -10.06 28.04
CA ASP A 166 5.56 -8.84 28.09
C ASP A 166 5.72 -7.98 26.83
N ASN A 167 6.82 -8.13 26.10
CA ASN A 167 7.09 -7.52 24.79
C ASN A 167 6.21 -8.10 23.66
N GLN A 168 5.53 -9.23 23.88
CA GLN A 168 4.61 -9.89 22.93
C GLN A 168 3.13 -9.68 23.28
N ARG A 169 2.85 -8.95 24.35
CA ARG A 169 1.50 -8.71 24.86
C ARG A 169 1.06 -7.31 24.49
N TRP A 170 0.05 -7.18 23.67
CA TRP A 170 -0.35 -5.92 23.06
C TRP A 170 -1.73 -5.49 23.52
N LYS A 171 -1.97 -4.19 23.47
CA LYS A 171 -3.27 -3.58 23.58
C LYS A 171 -3.54 -2.73 22.36
N ILE A 172 -4.76 -2.84 21.87
CA ILE A 172 -5.33 -1.97 20.86
C ILE A 172 -6.46 -1.22 21.55
N GLU A 173 -6.26 0.06 21.82
CA GLU A 173 -7.22 0.89 22.56
C GLU A 173 -7.61 2.12 21.73
N PRO A 174 -8.85 2.60 21.87
CA PRO A 174 -9.26 3.90 21.36
C PRO A 174 -8.22 5.01 21.58
N GLN A 175 -7.92 5.78 20.54
CA GLN A 175 -7.13 7.01 20.71
C GLN A 175 -7.95 8.05 21.50
N SER A 176 -7.33 8.74 22.46
CA SER A 176 -8.01 9.76 23.29
C SER A 176 -8.23 11.09 22.58
N SER A 177 -7.58 11.29 21.42
CA SER A 177 -7.74 12.43 20.53
C SER A 177 -7.89 11.92 19.10
N ASP A 178 -9.06 12.13 18.49
CA ASP A 178 -9.18 11.98 17.04
C ASP A 178 -8.25 13.04 16.40
N PRO A 179 -7.36 12.65 15.49
CA PRO A 179 -6.65 13.64 14.69
C PRO A 179 -7.70 14.41 13.89
N PRO A 180 -7.46 15.69 13.55
CA PRO A 180 -8.36 16.38 12.64
C PRO A 180 -8.57 15.49 11.41
N PRO A 181 -9.82 15.31 10.92
CA PRO A 181 -10.03 14.65 9.64
C PRO A 181 -9.12 15.36 8.63
N PRO A 182 -8.49 14.66 7.67
CA PRO A 182 -7.48 15.26 6.80
C PRO A 182 -8.05 16.54 6.17
N THR A 183 -7.66 17.68 6.74
CA THR A 183 -8.11 18.98 6.27
C THR A 183 -7.23 19.28 5.08
N ASN A 184 -7.79 19.08 3.90
CA ASN A 184 -7.23 19.50 2.62
C ASN A 184 -5.96 18.77 2.19
N TYR A 185 -6.14 17.84 1.25
CA TYR A 185 -5.24 17.68 0.11
C TYR A 185 -5.10 19.02 -0.62
N VAL A 186 -4.30 19.94 -0.09
CA VAL A 186 -3.81 21.12 -0.82
C VAL A 186 -2.32 21.22 -0.53
N GLY A 187 -1.57 20.26 -1.08
CA GLY A 187 -0.15 20.45 -1.33
C GLY A 187 -0.01 21.35 -2.56
N GLY A 188 0.69 22.47 -2.42
CA GLY A 188 1.12 23.29 -3.55
C GLY A 188 1.84 22.41 -4.56
N ARG A 189 1.17 22.10 -5.67
CA ARG A 189 1.73 21.30 -6.75
C ARG A 189 2.82 22.13 -7.45
N PRO A 190 4.07 21.66 -7.56
CA PRO A 190 4.95 22.16 -8.61
C PRO A 190 4.28 21.92 -9.98
N PRO A 191 4.56 22.74 -11.01
CA PRO A 191 3.84 22.70 -12.28
C PRO A 191 3.85 21.29 -12.88
N GLN A 192 2.68 20.66 -12.85
CA GLN A 192 2.46 19.30 -13.29
C GLN A 192 2.34 19.26 -14.81
N ARG A 193 3.30 18.63 -15.50
CA ARG A 193 3.22 18.39 -16.94
C ARG A 193 2.43 17.12 -17.17
N THR A 194 1.22 17.27 -17.75
CA THR A 194 0.47 16.14 -18.27
C THR A 194 1.09 15.71 -19.59
N VAL A 195 1.36 14.42 -19.73
CA VAL A 195 1.97 13.81 -20.90
C VAL A 195 1.11 12.65 -21.40
N ARG A 196 1.36 12.24 -22.63
CA ARG A 196 0.84 11.03 -23.26
C ARG A 196 2.01 10.19 -23.74
N ILE A 197 1.89 8.88 -23.63
CA ILE A 197 2.95 7.94 -24.00
C ILE A 197 2.49 7.13 -25.20
N PHE A 198 3.20 7.30 -26.31
CA PHE A 198 2.94 6.62 -27.57
C PHE A 198 3.93 5.50 -27.80
N THR A 199 3.51 4.45 -28.48
CA THR A 199 4.41 3.38 -28.96
C THR A 199 4.79 3.63 -30.41
N LYS A 200 6.02 3.29 -30.80
CA LYS A 200 6.45 3.35 -32.21
C LYS A 200 5.75 2.28 -33.06
N ALA A 201 5.37 1.15 -32.46
CA ALA A 201 4.71 0.05 -33.16
C ALA A 201 3.28 0.38 -33.64
N GLY A 202 2.67 1.45 -33.13
CA GLY A 202 1.38 1.97 -33.57
C GLY A 202 1.22 3.43 -33.15
N PRO A 203 1.46 4.40 -34.05
CA PRO A 203 1.48 5.81 -33.71
C PRO A 203 0.12 6.34 -33.25
N ASP A 204 -0.97 5.68 -33.66
CA ASP A 204 -2.34 6.00 -33.25
C ASP A 204 -2.70 5.39 -31.89
N TYR A 205 -1.80 4.63 -31.25
CA TYR A 205 -2.02 4.03 -29.95
C TYR A 205 -1.27 4.77 -28.86
N SER A 206 -1.95 4.96 -27.73
CA SER A 206 -1.33 5.49 -26.53
C SER A 206 -1.66 4.64 -25.31
N LEU A 207 -0.81 4.78 -24.30
CA LEU A 207 -0.82 3.93 -23.13
C LEU A 207 -1.88 4.43 -22.13
N THR A 208 -2.86 3.57 -21.81
CA THR A 208 -4.00 3.84 -20.92
C THR A 208 -4.02 2.89 -19.72
N VAL A 209 -4.88 3.17 -18.75
CA VAL A 209 -5.23 2.26 -17.66
C VAL A 209 -6.65 1.76 -17.87
N ARG A 210 -6.82 0.43 -17.98
CA ARG A 210 -8.13 -0.23 -18.06
C ARG A 210 -8.13 -1.47 -17.18
N ASP A 211 -9.18 -1.63 -16.38
CA ASP A 211 -9.36 -2.80 -15.50
C ASP A 211 -8.13 -3.14 -14.63
N GLY A 212 -7.48 -2.10 -14.08
CA GLY A 212 -6.27 -2.24 -13.25
C GLY A 212 -5.01 -2.66 -14.01
N ARG A 213 -5.03 -2.61 -15.35
CA ARG A 213 -3.91 -2.98 -16.22
C ARG A 213 -3.42 -1.80 -17.03
N VAL A 214 -2.13 -1.84 -17.34
CA VAL A 214 -1.51 -0.91 -18.29
C VAL A 214 -1.54 -1.53 -19.69
N VAL A 215 -2.27 -0.89 -20.59
CA VAL A 215 -2.50 -1.38 -21.96
C VAL A 215 -2.35 -0.25 -22.97
N LEU A 216 -2.22 -0.61 -24.25
CA LEU A 216 -2.38 0.31 -25.37
C LEU A 216 -3.84 0.35 -25.81
N ALA A 217 -4.31 1.55 -26.15
CA ALA A 217 -5.61 1.79 -26.75
C ALA A 217 -5.49 2.85 -27.85
N PRO A 218 -6.45 2.91 -28.79
CA PRO A 218 -6.55 4.02 -29.73
C PRO A 218 -6.50 5.35 -29.00
N THR A 219 -5.73 6.27 -29.54
CA THR A 219 -5.48 7.59 -28.95
C THR A 219 -6.77 8.37 -28.95
N ASP A 220 -7.25 8.69 -27.75
CA ASP A 220 -8.41 9.53 -27.51
C ASP A 220 -7.98 10.76 -26.69
N PRO A 221 -8.03 11.99 -27.22
CA PRO A 221 -7.69 13.22 -26.50
C PRO A 221 -8.61 13.49 -25.30
N HIS A 222 -9.76 12.81 -25.22
CA HIS A 222 -10.74 12.95 -24.15
C HIS A 222 -10.70 11.81 -23.13
N ASP A 223 -9.89 10.78 -23.37
CA ASP A 223 -9.65 9.71 -22.39
C ASP A 223 -8.66 10.19 -21.31
N ASP A 224 -9.19 10.60 -20.16
CA ASP A 224 -8.40 11.04 -19.01
C ASP A 224 -7.49 9.91 -18.46
N HIS A 225 -7.75 8.63 -18.77
CA HIS A 225 -6.87 7.51 -18.40
C HIS A 225 -5.64 7.38 -19.32
N GLN A 226 -5.67 7.99 -20.50
CA GLN A 226 -4.51 8.12 -21.40
C GLN A 226 -3.58 9.28 -21.00
N ALA A 227 -4.06 10.20 -20.15
CA ALA A 227 -3.31 11.33 -19.64
C ALA A 227 -2.52 10.97 -18.37
N ARG A 228 -1.20 11.18 -18.39
CA ARG A 228 -0.29 10.77 -17.31
C ARG A 228 0.50 11.94 -16.76
N LEU A 229 0.71 11.94 -15.45
CA LEU A 229 1.61 12.86 -14.80
C LEU A 229 3.00 12.23 -14.72
N THR A 230 4.01 12.92 -15.26
CA THR A 230 5.41 12.64 -14.91
C THR A 230 5.73 13.37 -13.61
N HIS A 231 6.20 12.63 -12.61
CA HIS A 231 6.71 13.20 -11.37
C HIS A 231 8.19 12.88 -11.26
N ALA A 232 9.05 13.88 -11.42
CA ALA A 232 10.51 13.74 -11.45
C ALA A 232 11.18 14.22 -10.15
N LYS A 233 10.46 14.17 -9.01
CA LYS A 233 10.96 14.66 -7.71
C LYS A 233 12.31 14.05 -7.34
N TYR A 234 12.48 12.75 -7.57
CA TYR A 234 13.70 12.02 -7.28
C TYR A 234 14.71 11.96 -8.44
N GLY A 235 14.46 12.64 -9.56
CA GLY A 235 15.28 12.53 -10.77
C GLY A 235 16.71 13.07 -10.61
N THR A 236 16.94 13.97 -9.65
CA THR A 236 18.28 14.46 -9.31
C THR A 236 19.07 13.51 -8.40
N GLU A 237 18.37 12.72 -7.59
CA GLU A 237 18.94 11.85 -6.56
C GLU A 237 19.11 10.41 -7.07
N VAL A 238 18.10 9.90 -7.77
CA VAL A 238 18.07 8.54 -8.30
C VAL A 238 18.23 8.59 -9.82
N LYS A 239 19.29 7.92 -10.28
CA LYS A 239 19.65 7.77 -11.68
C LYS A 239 19.82 6.28 -11.98
N ASP A 240 19.62 5.91 -13.24
CA ASP A 240 19.92 4.56 -13.68
C ASP A 240 21.43 4.29 -13.81
N GLU A 241 21.79 3.04 -14.15
CA GLU A 241 23.19 2.60 -14.30
C GLU A 241 23.99 3.43 -15.31
N GLU A 242 23.33 4.04 -16.30
CA GLU A 242 23.94 4.92 -17.30
C GLU A 242 23.89 6.40 -16.91
N GLY A 243 23.35 6.73 -15.73
CA GLY A 243 23.27 8.08 -15.20
C GLY A 243 22.05 8.90 -15.65
N PHE A 244 21.04 8.28 -16.28
CA PHE A 244 19.81 8.99 -16.67
C PHE A 244 18.90 9.20 -15.47
N PRO A 245 18.27 10.39 -15.35
CA PRO A 245 17.42 10.73 -14.21
C PRO A 245 16.16 9.87 -14.18
N SER A 246 15.73 9.55 -12.96
CA SER A 246 14.48 8.83 -12.72
C SER A 246 13.22 9.70 -12.81
N PHE A 247 12.08 9.06 -13.09
CA PHE A 247 10.74 9.64 -12.99
C PHE A 247 9.70 8.57 -12.66
N ALA A 248 8.58 8.99 -12.07
CA ALA A 248 7.40 8.15 -11.91
C ALA A 248 6.37 8.44 -13.01
N LEU A 249 5.69 7.38 -13.48
CA LEU A 249 4.56 7.46 -14.41
C LEU A 249 3.26 7.22 -13.67
N VAL A 250 2.51 8.29 -13.40
CA VAL A 250 1.31 8.25 -12.55
C VAL A 250 0.07 8.48 -13.40
N ASN A 251 -0.91 7.60 -13.30
CA ASN A 251 -2.22 7.83 -13.90
C ASN A 251 -2.97 8.90 -13.08
N LYS A 252 -3.45 9.95 -13.75
CA LYS A 252 -4.08 11.08 -13.05
C LYS A 252 -5.46 10.74 -12.49
N VAL A 253 -6.17 9.82 -13.12
CA VAL A 253 -7.53 9.42 -12.72
C VAL A 253 -7.48 8.48 -11.53
N THR A 254 -6.61 7.47 -11.57
CA THR A 254 -6.53 6.45 -10.52
C THR A 254 -5.57 6.85 -9.39
N GLY A 255 -4.63 7.76 -9.64
CA GLY A 255 -3.57 8.11 -8.70
C GLY A 255 -2.50 7.02 -8.56
N GLU A 256 -2.52 5.99 -9.41
CA GLU A 256 -1.58 4.88 -9.35
C GLU A 256 -0.37 5.13 -10.23
N ALA A 257 0.82 4.79 -9.74
CA ALA A 257 2.04 4.71 -10.52
C ALA A 257 2.20 3.34 -11.16
N ILE A 258 2.85 3.32 -12.34
CA ILE A 258 3.35 2.08 -12.91
C ILE A 258 4.52 1.58 -12.05
N LYS A 259 4.37 0.36 -11.52
CA LYS A 259 5.40 -0.37 -10.79
C LYS A 259 6.05 -1.44 -11.67
N HIS A 260 7.32 -1.70 -11.40
CA HIS A 260 8.07 -2.81 -11.96
C HIS A 260 7.32 -4.13 -11.74
N ALA A 261 7.44 -5.05 -12.71
CA ALA A 261 7.06 -6.43 -12.54
C ALA A 261 8.23 -7.27 -11.99
N ILE A 262 7.95 -8.44 -11.42
CA ILE A 262 8.99 -9.36 -10.95
C ILE A 262 9.45 -10.21 -12.13
N GLY A 263 10.55 -9.82 -12.78
CA GLY A 263 11.19 -10.56 -13.87
C GLY A 263 10.59 -10.30 -15.27
N ALA A 264 11.34 -10.70 -16.30
CA ALA A 264 10.94 -10.53 -17.69
C ALA A 264 9.61 -11.24 -18.01
N LYS A 265 8.94 -10.76 -19.06
CA LYS A 265 7.66 -11.26 -19.59
C LYS A 265 6.43 -11.03 -18.71
N ASN A 266 6.61 -10.45 -17.53
CA ASN A 266 5.51 -10.19 -16.63
C ASN A 266 4.86 -8.82 -16.91
N PRO A 267 3.51 -8.73 -16.87
CA PRO A 267 2.81 -7.45 -16.97
C PRO A 267 3.26 -6.48 -15.90
N ILE A 268 3.48 -5.23 -16.30
CA ILE A 268 3.70 -4.14 -15.35
C ILE A 268 2.42 -3.90 -14.56
N ARG A 269 2.57 -3.45 -13.31
CA ARG A 269 1.46 -3.33 -12.35
C ARG A 269 1.21 -1.87 -12.02
N LEU A 270 0.03 -1.61 -11.48
CA LEU A 270 -0.32 -0.32 -10.91
C LEU A 270 -0.31 -0.43 -9.39
N VAL A 271 0.22 0.60 -8.72
CA VAL A 271 0.14 0.76 -7.27
C VAL A 271 -0.12 2.22 -6.93
N PRO A 272 -0.79 2.54 -5.82
CA PRO A 272 -0.96 3.93 -5.38
C PRO A 272 0.37 4.69 -5.36
N TYR A 273 0.39 5.92 -5.88
CA TYR A 273 1.59 6.75 -5.92
C TYR A 273 1.66 7.73 -4.75
N ASN A 274 2.75 7.69 -3.99
CA ASN A 274 3.07 8.69 -2.97
C ASN A 274 4.37 9.42 -3.33
N PRO A 275 4.33 10.72 -3.69
CA PRO A 275 5.53 11.48 -4.00
C PRO A 275 6.40 11.79 -2.78
N GLU A 276 5.95 11.56 -1.55
CA GLU A 276 6.71 11.83 -0.32
C GLU A 276 7.59 10.65 0.13
N TYR A 277 7.47 9.51 -0.55
CA TYR A 277 8.26 8.31 -0.28
C TYR A 277 9.01 7.84 -1.53
N LEU A 278 10.30 7.56 -1.38
CA LEU A 278 11.14 7.05 -2.46
C LEU A 278 10.91 5.54 -2.63
N ASP A 279 9.93 5.17 -3.44
CA ASP A 279 9.78 3.79 -3.93
C ASP A 279 10.49 3.64 -5.29
N GLU A 280 11.72 3.13 -5.29
CA GLU A 280 12.47 2.88 -6.54
C GLU A 280 11.73 1.96 -7.51
N SER A 281 10.84 1.09 -7.03
CA SER A 281 10.13 0.15 -7.88
C SER A 281 9.02 0.80 -8.72
N VAL A 282 8.70 2.07 -8.51
CA VAL A 282 7.81 2.88 -9.38
C VAL A 282 8.59 3.90 -10.20
N LEU A 283 9.92 3.89 -10.10
CA LEU A 283 10.80 4.80 -10.81
C LEU A 283 11.32 4.16 -12.11
N TRP A 284 11.25 4.96 -13.17
CA TRP A 284 11.66 4.61 -14.52
C TRP A 284 12.68 5.64 -15.02
N SER A 285 13.46 5.28 -16.04
CA SER A 285 14.32 6.21 -16.76
C SER A 285 14.07 6.11 -18.26
N GLU A 286 14.40 7.19 -18.98
CA GLU A 286 14.40 7.24 -20.44
C GLU A 286 15.84 7.03 -20.92
N SER A 287 16.04 6.12 -21.87
CA SER A 287 17.34 5.94 -22.52
C SER A 287 17.70 7.13 -23.42
N ASN A 288 18.89 7.06 -24.04
CA ASN A 288 19.19 7.84 -25.23
C ASN A 288 18.12 7.67 -26.33
N ASP A 289 18.02 8.68 -27.20
CA ASP A 289 17.15 8.65 -28.38
C ASP A 289 17.56 7.50 -29.31
N THR A 290 16.57 6.67 -29.65
CA THR A 290 16.72 5.51 -30.55
C THR A 290 16.36 5.85 -32.01
N GLY A 291 15.98 7.10 -32.28
CA GLY A 291 15.56 7.64 -33.57
C GLY A 291 14.18 8.31 -33.47
N GLU A 292 14.02 9.46 -34.15
CA GLU A 292 12.73 10.19 -34.32
C GLU A 292 12.08 10.66 -33.00
N GLY A 293 12.88 10.82 -31.94
CA GLY A 293 12.40 11.22 -30.63
C GLY A 293 11.86 10.07 -29.78
N PHE A 294 12.05 8.82 -30.19
CA PHE A 294 11.65 7.64 -29.43
C PHE A 294 12.77 7.14 -28.52
N ARG A 295 12.43 6.75 -27.29
CA ARG A 295 13.35 6.26 -26.26
C ARG A 295 12.84 4.93 -25.69
N CYS A 296 13.68 4.22 -24.97
CA CYS A 296 13.27 3.11 -24.12
C CYS A 296 12.81 3.68 -22.77
N ILE A 297 11.71 3.17 -22.21
CA ILE A 297 11.33 3.40 -20.81
C ILE A 297 11.77 2.17 -20.04
N ARG A 298 12.74 2.31 -19.14
CA ARG A 298 13.41 1.19 -18.46
C ARG A 298 13.35 1.31 -16.95
N MET A 299 13.46 0.17 -16.25
CA MET A 299 13.51 0.18 -14.79
C MET A 299 14.75 0.96 -14.35
N VAL A 300 14.60 1.88 -13.38
CA VAL A 300 15.74 2.70 -12.94
C VAL A 300 16.84 1.85 -12.29
N ASN A 301 16.46 0.79 -11.57
CA ASN A 301 17.38 -0.08 -10.84
C ASN A 301 17.84 -1.31 -11.65
N ASN A 302 17.32 -1.51 -12.87
CA ASN A 302 17.71 -2.62 -13.74
C ASN A 302 17.44 -2.28 -15.21
N ILE A 303 18.41 -1.63 -15.85
CA ILE A 303 18.28 -1.15 -17.24
C ILE A 303 18.17 -2.26 -18.29
N ARG A 304 18.35 -3.54 -17.91
CA ARG A 304 18.17 -4.68 -18.81
C ARG A 304 16.71 -4.93 -19.15
N LEU A 305 15.78 -4.50 -18.29
CA LEU A 305 14.36 -4.66 -18.48
C LEU A 305 13.68 -3.32 -18.79
N ASN A 306 12.85 -3.31 -19.82
CA ASN A 306 12.17 -2.13 -20.32
C ASN A 306 10.70 -2.42 -20.68
N PHE A 307 9.94 -1.35 -20.92
CA PHE A 307 8.58 -1.45 -21.43
C PHE A 307 8.55 -2.12 -22.80
N ASP A 308 7.73 -3.15 -22.91
CA ASP A 308 7.47 -3.86 -24.15
C ASP A 308 5.95 -3.95 -24.36
N ALA A 309 5.47 -3.50 -25.52
CA ALA A 309 4.12 -3.81 -25.97
C ALA A 309 4.09 -5.28 -26.40
N PHE A 310 3.50 -6.12 -25.55
CA PHE A 310 3.60 -7.58 -25.66
C PHE A 310 2.99 -8.07 -26.97
N HIS A 311 3.81 -8.75 -27.79
CA HIS A 311 3.45 -9.17 -29.14
C HIS A 311 2.95 -8.02 -30.04
N GLY A 312 3.40 -6.79 -29.75
CA GLY A 312 3.06 -5.59 -30.50
C GLY A 312 3.94 -5.37 -31.74
N ASP A 313 4.90 -6.26 -32.01
CA ASP A 313 5.73 -6.21 -33.21
C ASP A 313 5.00 -6.75 -34.45
N LYS A 314 5.53 -6.45 -35.63
CA LYS A 314 4.89 -6.78 -36.91
C LYS A 314 4.78 -8.29 -37.15
N ASP A 315 5.69 -9.09 -36.60
CA ASP A 315 5.68 -10.55 -36.79
C ASP A 315 4.52 -11.20 -36.03
N HIS A 316 3.99 -10.51 -35.01
CA HIS A 316 2.84 -10.95 -34.22
C HIS A 316 1.54 -10.17 -34.52
N GLY A 317 1.51 -9.40 -35.61
CA GLY A 317 0.31 -8.67 -36.07
C GLY A 317 0.21 -7.23 -35.58
N GLY A 318 1.23 -6.72 -34.88
CA GLY A 318 1.28 -5.34 -34.41
C GLY A 318 0.48 -5.07 -33.13
N VAL A 319 0.48 -3.81 -32.70
CA VAL A 319 -0.33 -3.38 -31.56
C VAL A 319 -1.81 -3.29 -31.92
N ARG A 320 -2.65 -3.59 -30.93
CA ARG A 320 -4.12 -3.54 -31.02
C ARG A 320 -4.70 -3.00 -29.72
N ASP A 321 -5.99 -2.71 -29.74
CA ASP A 321 -6.68 -2.26 -28.53
C ASP A 321 -6.59 -3.34 -27.44
N GLY A 322 -6.14 -2.94 -26.25
CA GLY A 322 -5.87 -3.84 -25.13
C GLY A 322 -4.52 -4.54 -25.16
N THR A 323 -3.59 -4.21 -26.07
CA THR A 323 -2.22 -4.77 -26.03
C THR A 323 -1.56 -4.45 -24.68
N THR A 324 -1.23 -5.49 -23.91
CA THR A 324 -0.61 -5.38 -22.59
C THR A 324 0.82 -4.86 -22.68
N VAL A 325 1.21 -4.01 -21.74
CA VAL A 325 2.61 -3.63 -21.54
C VAL A 325 3.26 -4.55 -20.50
N VAL A 326 4.41 -5.11 -20.83
CA VAL A 326 5.19 -6.03 -19.98
C VAL A 326 6.61 -5.51 -19.78
N LEU A 327 7.34 -6.12 -18.84
CA LEU A 327 8.80 -6.00 -18.81
C LEU A 327 9.44 -6.97 -19.80
N TRP A 328 10.39 -6.52 -20.61
CA TRP A 328 11.18 -7.41 -21.46
C TRP A 328 12.62 -6.94 -21.60
N GLU A 329 13.49 -7.84 -22.04
CA GLU A 329 14.86 -7.54 -22.43
C GLU A 329 14.90 -6.61 -23.65
N TRP A 330 15.91 -5.75 -23.77
CA TRP A 330 16.01 -4.85 -24.91
C TRP A 330 16.38 -5.61 -26.20
N LEU A 331 15.41 -5.73 -27.11
CA LEU A 331 15.52 -6.38 -28.42
C LEU A 331 15.48 -5.39 -29.59
N LYS A 332 15.42 -4.08 -29.31
CA LYS A 332 15.48 -2.97 -30.29
C LYS A 332 14.27 -2.87 -31.23
N GLY A 333 13.20 -3.62 -30.96
CA GLY A 333 11.95 -3.61 -31.72
C GLY A 333 11.14 -2.32 -31.56
N ASP A 334 10.27 -2.02 -32.52
CA ASP A 334 9.38 -0.84 -32.47
C ASP A 334 8.39 -0.91 -31.29
N ASN A 335 8.04 -2.11 -30.84
CA ASN A 335 7.17 -2.36 -29.69
C ASN A 335 7.82 -2.01 -28.34
N GLN A 336 9.11 -1.69 -28.32
CA GLN A 336 9.88 -1.28 -27.13
C GLN A 336 10.31 0.19 -27.17
N ARG A 337 9.86 0.93 -28.18
CA ARG A 337 10.22 2.33 -28.42
C ARG A 337 9.02 3.22 -28.11
N TRP A 338 9.24 4.19 -27.24
CA TRP A 338 8.19 5.00 -26.65
C TRP A 338 8.47 6.48 -26.83
N LYS A 339 7.40 7.27 -26.97
CA LYS A 339 7.48 8.72 -27.05
C LYS A 339 6.60 9.35 -25.98
N ILE A 340 7.21 10.07 -25.06
CA ILE A 340 6.50 10.85 -24.05
C ILE A 340 6.33 12.27 -24.60
N ALA A 341 5.10 12.69 -24.87
CA ALA A 341 4.79 14.00 -25.41
C ALA A 341 3.83 14.78 -24.50
N PRO A 342 3.89 16.13 -24.46
CA PRO A 342 2.93 16.94 -23.73
C PRO A 342 1.49 16.64 -24.16
N HIS A 343 0.57 16.59 -23.20
CA HIS A 343 -0.85 16.48 -23.49
C HIS A 343 -1.40 17.85 -23.90
N CYS A 344 -1.70 18.03 -25.18
CA CYS A 344 -2.50 19.16 -25.68
C CYS A 344 -3.98 18.74 -25.68
N LYS A 345 -4.84 19.55 -25.05
CA LYS A 345 -6.30 19.39 -25.16
C LYS A 345 -6.80 19.92 -26.49
#